data_AF-A0A1V3RS59-F1
#
_entry.id   AF-A0A1V3RS59-F1
#
_cell.length_a   1.000
_cell.length_b   1.000
_cell.length_c   1.000
_cell.angle_alpha   90.00
_cell.angle_beta   90.00
_cell.angle_gamma   90.00
#
_symmetry.space_group_name_H-M   'P 1'
#
loop_
_entity.id
_entity.type
_entity.pdbx_description
1 polymer ?
#
loop_
_entity_poly.entity_id
_entity_poly.type
_entity_poly.pdbx_seq_one_letter_code
_entity_poly.pdbx_strand_id
1 'polypeptide(L)'
;MKHLTPKQAWSWLQAETARRTAEGQEAPLFVDVRMEIESLYVGRPPGVNNIPWYEYPDLRPDAARFADAVAAEAGDRRRPVILICRSGKRTLDAGAALEAAGFTEVLHVVHGFEGDLNDTFKRSSLNGWRYDGLPWEQM
;
A
#
# COMPACT_ATOMS: atom_id res chain seq x y z
N MET A 1 13.27 -1.65 -4.20
CA MET A 1 12.06 -1.03 -3.60
C MET A 1 12.42 0.16 -2.75
N LYS A 2 11.65 1.25 -2.78
CA LYS A 2 11.86 2.44 -1.93
C LYS A 2 11.03 2.36 -0.65
N HIS A 3 11.64 2.62 0.50
CA HIS A 3 11.02 2.48 1.81
C HIS A 3 10.67 3.86 2.37
N LEU A 4 9.39 4.10 2.66
CA LEU A 4 8.91 5.39 3.17
C LEU A 4 8.13 5.21 4.48
N THR A 5 8.34 6.11 5.44
CA THR A 5 7.45 6.25 6.59
C THR A 5 6.06 6.72 6.11
N PRO A 6 4.98 6.56 6.90
CA PRO A 6 3.65 7.00 6.48
C PRO A 6 3.62 8.47 6.05
N LYS A 7 4.24 9.38 6.81
CA LYS A 7 4.31 10.81 6.45
C LYS A 7 5.08 11.05 5.15
N GLN A 8 6.21 10.38 4.97
CA GLN A 8 6.98 10.47 3.72
C GLN A 8 6.19 9.92 2.53
N ALA A 9 5.48 8.80 2.71
CA ALA A 9 4.62 8.20 1.71
C ALA A 9 3.49 9.14 1.29
N TRP A 10 2.82 9.78 2.25
CA TRP A 10 1.76 10.75 1.96
C TRP A 10 2.29 11.98 1.23
N SER A 11 3.37 12.60 1.72
CA SER A 11 3.99 13.73 1.04
C SER A 11 4.46 13.38 -0.38
N TRP A 12 5.07 12.21 -0.56
CA TRP A 12 5.50 11.74 -1.87
C TRP A 12 4.31 11.49 -2.80
N LEU A 13 3.24 10.83 -2.33
CA LEU A 13 2.06 10.54 -3.12
C LEU A 13 1.40 11.84 -3.63
N GLN A 14 1.29 12.86 -2.79
CA GLN A 14 0.74 14.16 -3.17
C GLN A 14 1.62 14.88 -4.20
N ALA A 15 2.93 14.96 -3.94
CA ALA A 15 3.88 15.62 -4.84
C ALA A 15 3.95 14.92 -6.21
N GLU A 16 4.00 13.59 -6.23
CA GLU A 16 4.11 12.81 -7.45
C GLU A 16 2.78 12.80 -8.23
N THR A 17 1.64 12.76 -7.54
CA THR A 17 0.32 12.94 -8.19
C THR A 17 0.24 14.29 -8.90
N ALA A 18 0.66 15.36 -8.23
CA ALA A 18 0.65 16.71 -8.82
C ALA A 18 1.60 16.80 -10.03
N ARG A 19 2.81 16.26 -9.91
CA ARG A 19 3.80 16.23 -11.00
C ARG A 19 3.29 15.47 -12.22
N ARG A 20 2.80 14.24 -12.03
CA ARG A 20 2.34 13.37 -13.13
C ARG A 20 1.10 13.91 -13.81
N THR A 21 0.13 14.42 -13.03
CA THR A 21 -1.07 15.08 -13.60
C THR A 21 -0.69 16.28 -14.45
N ALA A 22 0.27 17.11 -14.02
CA ALA A 22 0.75 18.25 -14.81
C ALA A 22 1.44 17.83 -16.13
N GLU A 23 2.00 16.61 -16.18
CA GLU A 23 2.60 16.00 -17.37
C GLU A 23 1.60 15.21 -18.23
N GLY A 24 0.31 15.22 -17.89
CA GLY A 24 -0.72 14.44 -18.59
C GLY A 24 -0.60 12.93 -18.38
N GLN A 25 0.03 12.50 -17.29
CA GLN A 25 0.18 11.11 -16.89
C GLN A 25 -0.79 10.75 -15.76
N GLU A 26 -1.13 9.47 -15.65
CA GLU A 26 -1.88 8.92 -14.52
C GLU A 26 -1.17 9.21 -13.17
N ALA A 27 -1.92 9.38 -12.09
CA ALA A 27 -1.35 9.49 -10.73
C ALA A 27 -0.62 8.20 -10.33
N PRO A 28 0.29 8.17 -9.34
CA PRO A 28 0.77 6.90 -8.77
C PRO A 28 -0.38 5.99 -8.33
N LEU A 29 -0.21 4.68 -8.46
CA LEU A 29 -1.18 3.72 -7.96
C LEU A 29 -0.90 3.44 -6.48
N PHE A 30 -1.87 3.73 -5.61
CA PHE A 30 -1.78 3.42 -4.19
C PHE A 30 -2.59 2.16 -3.89
N VAL A 31 -1.90 1.10 -3.44
CA VAL A 31 -2.50 -0.22 -3.21
C VAL A 31 -2.46 -0.60 -1.74
N ASP A 32 -3.63 -0.90 -1.19
CA ASP A 32 -3.80 -1.58 0.09
C ASP A 32 -3.80 -3.09 -0.13
N VAL A 33 -2.73 -3.75 0.30
CA VAL A 33 -2.55 -5.19 0.11
C VAL A 33 -3.13 -6.02 1.26
N ARG A 34 -3.84 -5.39 2.19
CA ARG A 34 -4.59 -6.10 3.23
C ARG A 34 -5.77 -6.86 2.63
N MET A 35 -6.32 -7.79 3.41
CA MET A 35 -7.60 -8.41 3.08
C MET A 35 -8.67 -7.32 2.96
N GLU A 36 -9.68 -7.56 2.14
CA GLU A 36 -10.79 -6.62 1.93
C GLU A 36 -11.45 -6.26 3.26
N ILE A 37 -11.69 -7.26 4.12
CA ILE A 37 -12.27 -7.08 5.45
C ILE A 37 -11.43 -6.15 6.34
N GLU A 38 -10.11 -6.24 6.28
CA GLU A 38 -9.23 -5.35 7.02
C GLU A 38 -9.29 -3.93 6.43
N SER A 39 -9.30 -3.80 5.10
CA SER A 39 -9.35 -2.51 4.42
C SER A 39 -10.66 -1.76 4.70
N LEU A 40 -11.79 -2.45 4.75
CA LEU A 40 -13.10 -1.86 4.98
C LEU A 40 -13.32 -1.55 6.47
N TYR A 41 -13.25 -2.58 7.31
CA TYR A 41 -13.71 -2.48 8.70
C TYR A 41 -12.68 -1.95 9.68
N VAL A 42 -11.38 -1.92 9.36
CA VAL A 42 -10.36 -1.24 10.19
C VAL A 42 -10.14 0.20 9.73
N GLY A 43 -10.58 0.51 8.51
CA GLY A 43 -10.33 1.76 7.80
C GLY A 43 -9.08 1.69 6.91
N ARG A 44 -8.91 2.69 6.05
CA ARG A 44 -7.89 2.75 4.99
C ARG A 44 -7.52 4.20 4.60
N PRO A 45 -6.38 4.45 3.95
CA PRO A 45 -6.10 5.75 3.35
C PRO A 45 -7.12 6.14 2.26
N PRO A 46 -7.46 7.43 2.08
CA PRO A 46 -8.40 7.86 1.05
C PRO A 46 -7.88 7.58 -0.35
N GLY A 47 -8.77 7.14 -1.24
CA GLY A 47 -8.44 6.88 -2.65
C GLY A 47 -7.50 5.70 -2.90
N VAL A 48 -7.27 4.84 -1.89
CA VAL A 48 -6.46 3.63 -2.04
C VAL A 48 -7.26 2.52 -2.73
N ASN A 49 -6.63 1.81 -3.66
CA ASN A 49 -7.17 0.60 -4.28
C ASN A 49 -6.89 -0.60 -3.38
N ASN A 50 -7.90 -1.38 -3.00
CA ASN A 50 -7.65 -2.64 -2.30
C ASN A 50 -7.40 -3.75 -3.31
N ILE A 51 -6.18 -4.31 -3.29
CA ILE A 51 -5.80 -5.50 -4.05
C ILE A 51 -5.09 -6.43 -3.05
N PRO A 52 -5.79 -7.39 -2.44
CA PRO A 52 -5.23 -8.19 -1.36
C PRO A 52 -4.01 -9.02 -1.80
N TRP A 53 -2.96 -9.04 -0.98
CA TRP A 53 -1.81 -9.94 -1.17
C TRP A 53 -2.20 -11.41 -0.98
N TYR A 54 -3.12 -11.67 -0.06
CA TYR A 54 -3.80 -12.93 0.16
C TYR A 54 -5.19 -12.63 0.70
N GLU A 55 -6.11 -13.60 0.63
CA GLU A 55 -7.48 -13.45 1.12
C GLU A 55 -7.98 -14.73 1.82
N TYR A 56 -9.01 -14.62 2.65
CA TYR A 56 -9.76 -15.75 3.20
C TYR A 56 -10.50 -16.52 2.09
N PRO A 57 -10.63 -17.86 2.17
CA PRO A 57 -10.15 -18.75 3.23
C PRO A 57 -8.70 -19.21 3.08
N ASP A 58 -8.08 -19.00 1.92
CA ASP A 58 -6.81 -19.65 1.57
C ASP A 58 -5.64 -19.13 2.40
N LEU A 59 -5.65 -17.83 2.74
CA LEU A 59 -4.60 -17.15 3.52
C LEU A 59 -3.19 -17.41 2.99
N ARG A 60 -3.08 -17.65 1.69
CA ARG A 60 -1.84 -17.93 0.96
C ARG A 60 -1.74 -16.95 -0.19
N PRO A 61 -0.62 -16.25 -0.34
CA PRO A 61 -0.44 -15.36 -1.47
C PRO A 61 -0.23 -16.14 -2.77
N ASP A 62 -0.77 -15.60 -3.85
CA ASP A 62 -0.45 -15.99 -5.22
C ASP A 62 0.25 -14.79 -5.88
N ALA A 63 1.57 -14.87 -5.96
CA ALA A 63 2.40 -13.75 -6.42
C ALA A 63 2.10 -13.35 -7.87
N ALA A 64 1.83 -14.33 -8.74
CA ALA A 64 1.53 -14.07 -10.15
C ALA A 64 0.16 -13.39 -10.29
N ARG A 65 -0.86 -13.96 -9.65
CA ARG A 65 -2.21 -13.38 -9.66
C ARG A 65 -2.25 -11.97 -9.06
N PHE A 66 -1.52 -11.74 -7.97
CA PHE A 66 -1.41 -10.40 -7.39
C PHE A 66 -0.76 -9.41 -8.37
N ALA A 67 0.37 -9.77 -8.97
CA ALA A 67 1.05 -8.91 -9.92
C ALA A 67 0.19 -8.61 -11.16
N ASP A 68 -0.58 -9.58 -11.65
CA ASP A 68 -1.51 -9.39 -12.77
C ASP A 68 -2.65 -8.44 -12.40
N ALA A 69 -3.23 -8.57 -11.21
CA ALA A 69 -4.27 -7.66 -10.72
C ALA A 69 -3.75 -6.21 -10.58
N VAL A 70 -2.54 -6.05 -10.02
CA VAL A 70 -1.90 -4.72 -9.93
C VAL A 70 -1.57 -4.18 -11.33
N ALA A 71 -1.15 -5.02 -12.28
CA ALA A 71 -0.85 -4.58 -13.64
C ALA A 71 -2.10 -4.14 -14.41
N ALA A 72 -3.22 -4.82 -14.20
CA ALA A 72 -4.51 -4.43 -14.76
C ALA A 72 -4.95 -3.04 -14.27
N GLU A 73 -4.79 -2.77 -12.97
CA GLU A 73 -5.12 -1.46 -12.39
C GLU A 73 -4.09 -0.37 -12.76
N ALA A 74 -2.81 -0.72 -12.84
CA ALA A 74 -1.76 0.22 -13.16
C ALA A 74 -1.79 0.68 -14.62
N GLY A 75 -2.20 -0.20 -15.55
CA GLY A 75 -2.22 0.04 -17.00
C GLY A 75 -0.83 0.11 -17.66
N ASP A 76 0.20 0.51 -16.92
CA ASP A 76 1.61 0.52 -17.33
C ASP A 76 2.49 0.16 -16.13
N ARG A 77 3.42 -0.79 -16.28
CA ARG A 77 4.36 -1.21 -15.24
C ARG A 77 5.40 -0.13 -14.87
N ARG A 78 5.47 0.95 -15.65
CA ARG A 78 6.25 2.17 -15.35
C ARG A 78 5.50 3.14 -14.45
N ARG A 79 4.19 2.96 -14.25
CA ARG A 79 3.41 3.74 -13.28
C ARG A 79 3.93 3.42 -11.88
N PRO A 80 4.35 4.41 -11.07
CA PRO A 80 4.79 4.14 -9.72
C PRO A 80 3.68 3.50 -8.89
N VAL A 81 4.02 2.43 -8.16
CA VAL A 81 3.10 1.71 -7.28
C VAL A 81 3.59 1.84 -5.85
N ILE A 82 2.73 2.34 -4.95
CA ILE A 82 3.00 2.39 -3.52
C ILE A 82 2.10 1.41 -2.78
N LEU A 83 2.69 0.58 -1.93
CA LEU A 83 2.00 -0.48 -1.21
C LEU A 83 1.89 -0.16 0.28
N ILE A 84 0.69 -0.33 0.83
CA ILE A 84 0.44 -0.30 2.28
C ILE A 84 -0.18 -1.63 2.74
N CYS A 85 0.21 -2.10 3.92
CA CYS A 85 -0.51 -3.15 4.62
C CYS A 85 -0.74 -2.73 6.08
N ARG A 86 -1.07 -3.67 6.97
CA ARG A 86 -1.28 -3.36 8.39
C ARG A 86 -0.06 -2.76 9.11
N SER A 87 1.12 -3.36 8.93
CA SER A 87 2.32 -3.02 9.72
C SER A 87 3.63 -3.09 8.92
N GLY A 88 3.56 -2.88 7.61
CA GLY A 88 4.71 -2.97 6.70
C GLY A 88 5.17 -4.38 6.30
N LYS A 89 4.84 -5.44 7.03
CA LYS A 89 5.43 -6.77 6.75
C LYS A 89 5.05 -7.39 5.40
N ARG A 90 3.76 -7.40 5.06
CA ARG A 90 3.24 -8.02 3.82
C ARG A 90 3.72 -7.32 2.55
N THR A 91 3.94 -6.01 2.64
CA THR A 91 4.28 -5.20 1.46
C THR A 91 5.70 -5.43 0.96
N LEU A 92 6.57 -6.03 1.78
CA LEU A 92 7.90 -6.47 1.34
C LEU A 92 7.79 -7.61 0.32
N ASP A 93 7.04 -8.67 0.65
CA ASP A 93 6.85 -9.81 -0.25
C ASP A 93 6.01 -9.44 -1.47
N ALA A 94 4.92 -8.69 -1.25
CA ALA A 94 4.07 -8.20 -2.33
C ALA A 94 4.84 -7.30 -3.30
N GLY A 95 5.68 -6.40 -2.78
CA GLY A 95 6.49 -5.52 -3.62
C GLY A 95 7.59 -6.27 -4.37
N ALA A 96 8.20 -7.30 -3.75
CA ALA A 96 9.17 -8.16 -4.43
C ALA A 96 8.53 -8.91 -5.61
N ALA A 97 7.27 -9.35 -5.45
CA ALA A 97 6.50 -9.94 -6.55
C ALA A 97 6.25 -8.95 -7.70
N LEU A 98 5.96 -7.67 -7.40
CA LEU A 98 5.82 -6.64 -8.43
C LEU A 98 7.14 -6.35 -9.15
N GLU A 99 8.25 -6.20 -8.42
CA GLU A 99 9.56 -6.00 -9.03
C GLU A 99 9.93 -7.18 -9.93
N ALA A 100 9.68 -8.42 -9.50
CA ALA A 100 9.87 -9.62 -10.30
C ALA A 100 8.95 -9.67 -11.55
N ALA A 101 7.76 -9.07 -11.47
CA ALA A 101 6.82 -8.94 -12.58
C ALA A 101 7.10 -7.73 -13.50
N GLY A 102 8.21 -7.01 -13.29
CA GLY A 102 8.68 -5.94 -14.17
C GLY A 102 8.16 -4.54 -13.83
N PHE A 103 7.57 -4.33 -12.65
CA PHE A 103 7.28 -2.98 -12.18
C PHE A 103 8.58 -2.24 -11.87
N THR A 104 8.74 -1.03 -12.42
CA THR A 104 10.02 -0.30 -12.37
C THR A 104 10.16 0.58 -11.14
N GLU A 105 9.04 0.98 -10.52
CA GLU A 105 9.04 1.84 -9.34
C GLU A 105 8.02 1.35 -8.31
N VAL A 106 8.51 0.57 -7.35
CA VAL A 106 7.72 0.03 -6.25
C VAL A 106 8.15 0.67 -4.93
N LEU A 107 7.18 1.20 -4.20
CA LEU A 107 7.36 1.83 -2.89
C LEU A 107 6.60 1.06 -1.82
N HIS A 108 7.12 1.07 -0.60
CA HIS A 108 6.59 0.35 0.54
C HIS A 108 6.47 1.28 1.75
N VAL A 109 5.31 1.25 2.42
CA VAL A 109 5.06 2.01 3.65
C VAL A 109 5.53 1.23 4.89
N VAL A 110 6.65 1.65 5.49
CA VAL A 110 7.44 0.91 6.51
C VAL A 110 6.68 0.51 7.76
N HIS A 111 5.72 1.33 8.21
CA HIS A 111 4.90 1.02 9.38
C HIS A 111 3.46 0.63 9.03
N GLY A 112 3.12 0.57 7.74
CA GLY A 112 1.75 0.28 7.30
C GLY A 112 0.71 1.24 7.89
N PHE A 113 -0.54 0.75 7.96
CA PHE A 113 -1.69 1.51 8.39
C PHE A 113 -1.83 1.63 9.92
N GLU A 114 -1.66 0.51 10.62
CA GLU A 114 -1.86 0.41 12.07
C GLU A 114 -0.55 0.40 12.86
N GLY A 115 0.61 0.24 12.21
CA GLY A 115 1.88 0.21 12.93
C GLY A 115 2.13 -1.07 13.72
N ASP A 116 3.17 -1.04 14.54
CA ASP A 116 3.60 -2.13 15.41
C ASP A 116 2.71 -2.30 16.65
N LEU A 117 2.87 -3.45 17.31
CA LEU A 117 2.26 -3.69 18.62
C LEU A 117 3.10 -3.01 19.70
N ASN A 118 2.45 -2.34 20.64
CA ASN A 118 3.09 -1.91 21.88
C ASN A 118 3.20 -3.05 22.91
N ASP A 119 3.77 -2.74 24.08
CA ASP A 119 3.98 -3.69 25.18
C ASP A 119 2.68 -4.29 25.76
N THR A 120 1.53 -3.70 25.43
CA THR A 120 0.19 -4.19 25.80
C THR A 120 -0.56 -4.84 24.63
N PHE A 121 0.16 -5.18 23.54
CA PHE A 121 -0.38 -5.77 22.33
C PHE A 121 -1.44 -4.91 21.62
N LYS A 122 -1.29 -3.59 21.65
CA LYS A 122 -2.17 -2.64 20.94
C LYS A 122 -1.45 -1.94 19.79
N ARG A 123 -2.10 -1.86 18.64
CA ARG A 123 -1.64 -1.10 17.47
C ARG A 123 -2.10 0.36 17.50
N SER A 124 -1.64 1.15 16.54
CA SER A 124 -1.91 2.59 16.38
C SER A 124 -1.45 3.44 17.55
N SER A 125 -0.44 2.98 18.29
CA SER A 125 0.04 3.64 19.51
C SER A 125 1.53 3.97 19.51
N LEU A 126 2.31 3.42 18.57
CA LEU A 126 3.75 3.67 18.46
C LEU A 126 4.14 4.32 17.13
N ASN A 127 3.54 3.85 16.04
CA ASN A 127 3.83 4.27 14.66
C ASN A 127 2.66 3.87 13.74
N GLY A 128 2.81 4.12 12.44
CA GLY A 128 1.82 3.76 11.42
C GLY A 128 0.95 4.94 10.98
N TRP A 129 0.26 4.76 9.86
CA TRP A 129 -0.54 5.81 9.22
C TRP A 129 -1.53 6.48 10.17
N ARG A 130 -2.29 5.69 10.93
CA ARG A 130 -3.26 6.21 11.90
C ARG A 130 -2.60 6.96 13.05
N TYR A 131 -1.49 6.43 13.58
CA TYR A 131 -0.74 7.07 14.66
C TYR A 131 -0.16 8.41 14.21
N ASP A 132 0.34 8.48 12.97
CA ASP A 132 0.93 9.68 12.39
C ASP A 132 -0.10 10.79 12.07
N GLY A 133 -1.40 10.56 12.33
CA GLY A 133 -2.47 11.53 12.14
C GLY A 133 -2.81 11.80 10.67
N LEU A 134 -2.49 10.86 9.78
CA LEU A 134 -2.77 11.01 8.35
C LEU A 134 -4.25 10.75 8.04
N PRO A 135 -4.80 11.33 6.96
CA PRO A 135 -6.20 11.12 6.58
C PRO A 135 -6.54 9.64 6.38
N TRP A 136 -7.69 9.19 6.86
CA TRP A 136 -8.20 7.83 6.66
C TRP A 136 -9.73 7.79 6.74
N GLU A 137 -10.32 6.77 6.13
CA GLU A 137 -11.77 6.54 6.05
C GLU A 137 -12.11 5.10 6.46
N GLN A 138 -13.35 4.86 6.90
CA GLN A 138 -13.88 3.54 7.29
C GLN A 138 -15.31 3.43 6.75
N MET A 139 -15.66 2.26 6.23
CA MET A 139 -16.98 1.96 5.66
C MET A 139 -17.58 0.72 6.30
#